data_AF-A0A812SSS5-F1
#
_entry.id   AF-A0A812SSS5-F1
#
_cell.length_a   1.000
_cell.length_b   1.000
_cell.length_c   1.000
_cell.angle_alpha   90.00
_cell.angle_beta   90.00
_cell.angle_gamma   90.00
#
_symmetry.space_group_name_H-M   'P 1'
#
loop_
_entity.id
_entity.type
_entity.pdbx_description
1 polymer ?
#
loop_
_entity_poly.entity_id
_entity_poly.type
_entity_poly.pdbx_seq_one_letter_code
_entity_poly.pdbx_strand_id
1 'polypeptide(L)'
;MTIASDMWQPPRELPGVKSRKRPIFEIALGSLDGAIGGVHRVSGLKLTLESRVAALGPGGEVAMQLLLGQLSLKGGKVQRHEGLAVARLGEHLAGEEASEAEHFERAASELNEQRPQVVVLETWGGPEWEKASSQLLEALRGFRGAVVVAAEEEDESVKSLCPVCWRNAAGWLWQEPLKQDLMVLDDIKEEDADEEVKAMLQEVRTLSKEAFFGEDSVQKAADRGWTLSLLVDTESESKKFCGFICYHLSTKSSEFHVARIAVVARSRGRGYGKHFMQWTLKKCALLPRTQCAWNLACT
;
A
#
# COMPACT_ATOMS: atom_id res chain seq x y z
N MET A 1 -2.99 24.46 -18.39
CA MET A 1 -3.23 25.48 -17.35
C MET A 1 -2.28 25.19 -16.20
N THR A 2 -1.39 26.12 -15.87
CA THR A 2 -0.54 25.99 -14.68
C THR A 2 -1.43 26.23 -13.48
N ILE A 3 -1.81 25.19 -12.73
CA ILE A 3 -2.59 25.37 -11.51
C ILE A 3 -1.70 26.14 -10.53
N ALA A 4 -2.10 27.36 -10.20
CA ALA A 4 -1.33 28.25 -9.37
C ALA A 4 -1.20 27.62 -7.97
N SER A 5 0.03 27.53 -7.46
CA SER A 5 0.35 27.06 -6.10
C SER A 5 -0.39 27.86 -4.98
N ASP A 6 -1.07 28.94 -5.35
CA ASP A 6 -1.74 29.87 -4.44
C ASP A 6 -3.26 29.62 -4.32
N MET A 7 -3.78 28.56 -4.96
CA MET A 7 -5.20 28.24 -4.90
C MET A 7 -5.67 27.83 -3.49
N TRP A 8 -4.78 27.23 -2.71
CA TRP A 8 -5.10 26.68 -1.39
C TRP A 8 -4.51 27.51 -0.27
N GLN A 9 -5.36 27.95 0.65
CA GLN A 9 -4.90 28.47 1.94
C GLN A 9 -4.08 27.40 2.68
N PRO A 10 -2.98 27.78 3.37
CA PRO A 10 -2.19 26.81 4.12
C PRO A 10 -3.02 26.20 5.26
N PRO A 11 -2.89 24.89 5.53
CA PRO A 11 -3.54 24.24 6.69
C PRO A 11 -3.32 25.00 7.99
N ARG A 12 -4.26 24.92 8.94
CA ARG A 12 -4.04 25.46 10.29
C ARG A 12 -2.86 24.74 10.94
N GLU A 13 -2.11 25.45 11.76
CA GLU A 13 -0.99 24.85 12.49
C GLU A 13 -1.50 23.77 13.46
N LEU A 14 -0.76 22.66 13.58
CA LEU A 14 -1.01 21.63 14.58
C LEU A 14 -0.06 21.83 15.76
N PRO A 15 -0.57 22.17 16.95
CA PRO A 15 0.25 22.38 18.14
C PRO A 15 1.20 21.21 18.41
N GLY A 16 2.49 21.48 18.57
CA GLY A 16 3.49 20.44 18.84
C GLY A 16 3.99 19.66 17.61
N VAL A 17 3.43 19.86 16.43
CA VAL A 17 3.92 19.26 15.17
C VAL A 17 4.96 20.17 14.53
N LYS A 18 6.24 19.96 14.89
CA LYS A 18 7.37 20.77 14.38
C LYS A 18 7.87 20.35 13.00
N SER A 19 7.46 19.18 12.51
CA SER A 19 7.91 18.62 11.23
C SER A 19 6.73 18.04 10.48
N ARG A 20 6.66 18.33 9.18
CA ARG A 20 5.62 17.79 8.29
C ARG A 20 5.72 16.26 8.12
N LYS A 21 6.89 15.68 8.42
CA LYS A 21 7.15 14.23 8.40
C LYS A 21 6.73 13.51 9.68
N ARG A 22 6.36 14.24 10.74
CA ARG A 22 5.88 13.64 11.98
C ARG A 22 4.52 12.98 11.71
N PRO A 23 4.30 11.73 12.16
CA PRO A 23 2.97 11.14 12.10
C PRO A 23 1.95 11.98 12.87
N ILE A 24 0.84 12.28 12.21
CA ILE A 24 -0.34 12.96 12.77
C ILE A 24 -1.53 12.00 12.96
N PHE A 25 -1.48 10.85 12.27
CA PHE A 25 -2.36 9.70 12.46
C PHE A 25 -1.55 8.42 12.27
N GLU A 26 -1.62 7.48 13.19
CA GLU A 26 -0.90 6.21 13.13
C GLU A 26 -1.66 5.06 13.81
N ILE A 27 -1.69 3.91 13.15
CA ILE A 27 -2.15 2.63 13.70
C ILE A 27 -1.04 1.61 13.46
N ALA A 28 -0.23 1.35 14.49
CA ALA A 28 0.86 0.38 14.40
C ALA A 28 0.32 -1.05 14.24
N LEU A 29 -0.59 -1.44 15.14
CA LEU A 29 -1.32 -2.70 15.09
C LEU A 29 -2.66 -2.54 15.82
N GLY A 30 -3.72 -3.10 15.24
CA GLY A 30 -5.04 -3.14 15.86
C GLY A 30 -5.96 -4.20 15.28
N SER A 31 -7.09 -4.42 15.95
CA SER A 31 -8.16 -5.30 15.51
C SER A 31 -9.51 -4.59 15.55
N LEU A 32 -10.41 -4.99 14.65
CA LEU A 32 -11.79 -4.50 14.58
C LEU A 32 -12.73 -5.51 15.23
N ASP A 33 -13.93 -5.03 15.60
CA ASP A 33 -15.01 -5.92 16.03
C ASP A 33 -15.73 -6.45 14.79
N GLY A 34 -15.63 -7.74 14.53
CA GLY A 34 -16.18 -8.37 13.33
C GLY A 34 -15.37 -8.16 12.04
N ALA A 35 -16.01 -8.42 10.91
CA ALA A 35 -15.44 -8.38 9.55
C ALA A 35 -15.94 -7.15 8.78
N ILE A 36 -15.63 -5.94 9.23
CA ILE A 36 -16.13 -4.72 8.57
C ILE A 36 -15.34 -4.54 7.27
N GLY A 37 -16.02 -4.53 6.11
CA GLY A 37 -15.35 -4.49 4.80
C GLY A 37 -14.41 -5.68 4.55
N GLY A 38 -14.62 -6.81 5.23
CA GLY A 38 -13.69 -7.95 5.18
C GLY A 38 -12.36 -7.68 5.88
N VAL A 39 -12.27 -6.69 6.77
CA VAL A 39 -11.09 -6.35 7.57
C VAL A 39 -11.31 -6.77 9.03
N HIS A 40 -10.33 -7.46 9.59
CA HIS A 40 -10.28 -7.88 10.99
C HIS A 40 -9.09 -7.28 11.73
N ARG A 41 -8.00 -7.00 11.01
CA ARG A 41 -6.74 -6.50 11.55
C ARG A 41 -6.25 -5.32 10.73
N VAL A 42 -5.67 -4.36 11.41
CA VAL A 42 -5.12 -3.14 10.82
C VAL A 42 -3.66 -3.02 11.27
N SER A 43 -2.74 -2.75 10.35
CA SER A 43 -1.33 -2.57 10.73
C SER A 43 -0.59 -1.61 9.81
N GLY A 44 0.25 -0.77 10.42
CA GLY A 44 1.17 0.11 9.73
C GLY A 44 0.50 1.23 8.94
N LEU A 45 -0.71 1.65 9.31
CA LEU A 45 -1.32 2.84 8.72
C LEU A 45 -0.68 4.08 9.31
N LYS A 46 -0.22 5.01 8.46
CA LYS A 46 0.48 6.21 8.90
C LYS A 46 0.24 7.37 7.95
N LEU A 47 -0.20 8.51 8.51
CA LEU A 47 -0.27 9.79 7.82
C LEU A 47 0.63 10.84 8.47
N THR A 48 1.22 11.65 7.62
CA THR A 48 2.02 12.84 7.92
C THR A 48 1.46 14.01 7.09
N LEU A 49 1.87 15.26 7.34
CA LEU A 49 1.41 16.41 6.54
C LEU A 49 1.96 16.41 5.09
N GLU A 50 2.86 15.49 4.74
CA GLU A 50 3.38 15.28 3.38
C GLU A 50 2.72 14.08 2.70
N SER A 51 1.87 13.33 3.42
CA SER A 51 1.31 12.10 2.89
C SER A 51 0.39 12.34 1.70
N ARG A 52 0.49 11.45 0.73
CA ARG A 52 -0.39 11.29 -0.43
C ARG A 52 -0.75 9.82 -0.51
N VAL A 53 -1.98 9.47 -0.18
CA VAL A 53 -2.37 8.07 0.05
C VAL A 53 -3.62 7.73 -0.74
N ALA A 54 -3.63 6.64 -1.49
CA ALA A 54 -4.86 6.12 -2.05
C ALA A 54 -5.55 5.18 -1.03
N ALA A 55 -6.81 5.41 -0.70
CA ALA A 55 -7.64 4.51 0.09
C ALA A 55 -8.51 3.70 -0.89
N LEU A 56 -8.13 2.44 -1.12
CA LEU A 56 -8.68 1.66 -2.24
C LEU A 56 -9.68 0.58 -1.77
N GLY A 57 -10.85 0.57 -2.41
CA GLY A 57 -11.91 -0.43 -2.19
C GLY A 57 -12.41 -0.50 -0.74
N PRO A 58 -13.02 -1.64 -0.34
CA PRO A 58 -13.62 -1.79 1.00
C PRO A 58 -12.62 -1.61 2.16
N GLY A 59 -11.36 -2.02 1.98
CA GLY A 59 -10.31 -1.79 2.97
C GLY A 59 -9.94 -0.32 3.13
N GLY A 60 -9.90 0.41 2.01
CA GLY A 60 -9.72 1.87 2.00
C GLY A 60 -10.82 2.60 2.76
N GLU A 61 -12.07 2.21 2.54
CA GLU A 61 -13.24 2.75 3.26
C GLU A 61 -13.12 2.55 4.78
N VAL A 62 -12.73 1.35 5.22
CA VAL A 62 -12.48 1.07 6.65
C VAL A 62 -11.36 1.96 7.21
N ALA A 63 -10.27 2.14 6.45
CA ALA A 63 -9.17 3.02 6.84
C ALA A 63 -9.64 4.48 6.98
N MET A 64 -10.50 4.93 6.05
CA MET A 64 -11.10 6.26 6.07
C MET A 64 -12.01 6.45 7.28
N GLN A 65 -12.87 5.49 7.62
CA GLN A 65 -13.72 5.57 8.80
C GLN A 65 -12.91 5.63 10.11
N LEU A 66 -11.80 4.90 10.19
CA LEU A 66 -10.84 5.01 11.30
C LEU A 66 -10.18 6.40 11.34
N LEU A 67 -9.82 6.95 10.19
CA LEU A 67 -9.29 8.31 10.06
C LEU A 67 -10.35 9.38 10.37
N LEU A 68 -11.63 9.14 10.15
CA LEU A 68 -12.69 10.09 10.49
C LEU A 68 -13.15 9.96 11.95
N GLY A 69 -12.65 8.95 12.68
CA GLY A 69 -13.11 8.64 14.04
C GLY A 69 -14.51 8.04 14.09
N GLN A 70 -15.05 7.61 12.95
CA GLN A 70 -16.36 6.95 12.82
C GLN A 70 -16.28 5.48 13.20
N LEU A 71 -15.09 4.88 13.11
CA LEU A 71 -14.82 3.52 13.53
C LEU A 71 -13.76 3.51 14.63
N SER A 72 -13.91 2.58 15.58
CA SER A 72 -12.96 2.36 16.69
C SER A 72 -12.37 0.96 16.64
N LEU A 73 -11.11 0.84 17.06
CA LEU A 73 -10.46 -0.46 17.21
C LEU A 73 -10.97 -1.17 18.48
N LYS A 74 -11.20 -2.49 18.37
CA LYS A 74 -11.46 -3.37 19.52
C LYS A 74 -10.18 -3.63 20.32
N GLY A 75 -9.05 -3.79 19.62
CA GLY A 75 -7.73 -3.99 20.21
C GLY A 75 -6.68 -3.14 19.53
N GLY A 76 -5.65 -2.75 20.28
CA GLY A 76 -4.58 -1.85 19.80
C GLY A 76 -4.83 -0.38 20.15
N LYS A 77 -4.09 0.53 19.52
CA LYS A 77 -4.18 1.98 19.77
C LYS A 77 -4.14 2.75 18.47
N VAL A 78 -5.10 3.65 18.30
CA VAL A 78 -5.03 4.72 17.29
C VAL A 78 -4.31 5.91 17.90
N GLN A 79 -3.19 6.31 17.30
CA GLN A 79 -2.54 7.58 17.63
C GLN A 79 -3.08 8.64 16.68
N ARG A 80 -4.03 9.43 17.15
CA ARG A 80 -4.60 10.57 16.43
C ARG A 80 -4.18 11.86 17.13
N HIS A 81 -3.64 12.82 16.39
CA HIS A 81 -3.37 14.14 16.93
C HIS A 81 -4.68 14.85 17.31
N GLU A 82 -4.77 15.44 18.50
CA GLU A 82 -6.01 16.01 19.05
C GLU A 82 -6.59 17.14 18.17
N GLY A 83 -5.73 18.03 17.69
CA GLY A 83 -6.13 19.13 16.79
C GLY A 83 -6.31 18.74 15.31
N LEU A 84 -6.33 17.45 14.96
CA LEU A 84 -6.39 16.99 13.58
C LEU A 84 -7.75 17.25 12.93
N ALA A 85 -7.81 18.21 12.02
CA ALA A 85 -8.96 18.47 11.15
C ALA A 85 -8.82 17.71 9.82
N VAL A 86 -9.90 17.02 9.45
CA VAL A 86 -10.01 16.25 8.21
C VAL A 86 -11.22 16.76 7.45
N ALA A 87 -11.04 17.24 6.22
CA ALA A 87 -12.15 17.59 5.33
C ALA A 87 -12.41 16.44 4.37
N ARG A 88 -13.68 16.07 4.22
CA ARG A 88 -14.13 15.04 3.27
C ARG A 88 -14.79 15.75 2.09
N LEU A 89 -14.25 15.54 0.90
CA LEU A 89 -14.74 16.11 -0.35
C LEU A 89 -15.40 14.99 -1.14
N GLY A 90 -16.71 15.14 -1.37
CA GLY A 90 -17.52 14.21 -2.13
C GLY A 90 -18.71 14.95 -2.74
N GLU A 91 -19.49 14.24 -3.55
CA GLU A 91 -20.71 14.74 -4.20
C GLU A 91 -21.69 15.41 -3.20
N HIS A 92 -21.72 14.91 -1.96
CA HIS A 92 -22.56 15.42 -0.86
C HIS A 92 -22.35 16.91 -0.52
N LEU A 93 -21.26 17.55 -0.94
CA LEU A 93 -20.99 18.97 -0.66
C LEU A 93 -21.87 19.94 -1.45
N ALA A 94 -22.26 19.57 -2.68
CA ALA A 94 -23.08 20.42 -3.55
C ALA A 94 -24.46 19.81 -3.88
N GLY A 95 -24.61 18.49 -3.67
CA GLY A 95 -25.82 17.73 -4.03
C GLY A 95 -25.71 17.09 -5.41
N GLU A 96 -26.56 16.10 -5.67
CA GLU A 96 -26.53 15.27 -6.90
C GLU A 96 -26.87 16.03 -8.19
N GLU A 97 -27.58 17.17 -8.08
CA GLU A 97 -27.99 17.99 -9.23
C GLU A 97 -27.00 19.12 -9.56
N ALA A 98 -25.90 19.22 -8.81
CA ALA A 98 -24.92 20.28 -9.01
C ALA A 98 -24.10 20.04 -10.28
N SER A 99 -23.74 21.13 -10.95
CA SER A 99 -22.82 21.11 -12.08
C SER A 99 -21.39 20.82 -11.65
N GLU A 100 -20.54 20.40 -12.60
CA GLU A 100 -19.09 20.24 -12.39
C GLU A 100 -18.45 21.47 -11.71
N ALA A 101 -18.81 22.68 -12.15
CA ALA A 101 -18.27 23.93 -11.61
C ALA A 101 -18.70 24.16 -10.16
N GLU A 102 -19.98 23.91 -9.84
CA GLU A 102 -20.50 24.06 -8.48
C GLU A 102 -19.85 23.08 -7.51
N HIS A 103 -19.66 21.82 -7.92
CA HIS A 103 -18.92 20.84 -7.13
C HIS A 103 -17.49 21.30 -6.83
N PHE A 104 -16.77 21.78 -7.85
CA PHE A 104 -15.41 22.27 -7.70
C PHE A 104 -15.34 23.48 -6.76
N GLU A 105 -16.20 24.48 -6.98
CA GLU A 105 -16.27 25.70 -6.16
C GLU A 105 -16.61 25.40 -4.70
N ARG A 106 -17.58 24.51 -4.45
CA ARG A 106 -17.96 24.10 -3.09
C ARG A 106 -16.82 23.39 -2.38
N ALA A 107 -16.17 22.43 -3.03
CA ALA A 107 -15.01 21.76 -2.47
C ALA A 107 -13.86 22.74 -2.19
N ALA A 108 -13.61 23.70 -3.10
CA ALA A 108 -12.57 24.70 -2.91
C ALA A 108 -12.86 25.68 -1.76
N SER A 109 -14.12 26.12 -1.63
CA SER A 109 -14.57 26.96 -0.52
C SER A 109 -14.38 26.24 0.81
N GLU A 110 -14.84 24.99 0.90
CA GLU A 110 -14.71 24.14 2.09
C GLU A 110 -13.26 24.02 2.56
N LEU A 111 -12.33 23.74 1.63
CA LEU A 111 -10.90 23.64 1.96
C LEU A 111 -10.31 24.97 2.44
N ASN A 112 -10.68 26.08 1.79
CA ASN A 112 -10.14 27.40 2.12
C ASN A 112 -10.70 27.97 3.44
N GLU A 113 -11.93 27.66 3.78
CA GLU A 113 -12.58 28.06 5.04
C GLU A 113 -12.09 27.23 6.22
N GLN A 114 -12.10 25.90 6.08
CA GLN A 114 -11.73 25.01 7.16
C GLN A 114 -10.21 24.95 7.37
N ARG A 115 -9.42 25.10 6.30
CA ARG A 115 -7.97 24.98 6.30
C ARG A 115 -7.51 23.66 6.97
N PRO A 116 -8.04 22.50 6.54
CA PRO A 116 -7.81 21.21 7.19
C PRO A 116 -6.36 20.76 7.03
N GLN A 117 -5.91 19.82 7.87
CA GLN A 117 -4.58 19.21 7.69
C GLN A 117 -4.60 17.99 6.80
N VAL A 118 -5.74 17.32 6.69
CA VAL A 118 -5.95 16.17 5.82
C VAL A 118 -7.17 16.43 4.96
N VAL A 119 -7.03 16.18 3.66
CA VAL A 119 -8.15 16.17 2.72
C VAL A 119 -8.39 14.73 2.31
N VAL A 120 -9.64 14.31 2.37
CA VAL A 120 -10.11 13.05 1.80
C VAL A 120 -10.93 13.39 0.56
N LEU A 121 -10.45 13.03 -0.64
CA LEU A 121 -11.18 13.21 -1.89
C LEU A 121 -11.80 11.89 -2.31
N GLU A 122 -13.11 11.83 -2.43
CA GLU A 122 -13.86 10.70 -2.96
C GLU A 122 -13.95 10.82 -4.48
N THR A 123 -13.58 9.79 -5.22
CA THR A 123 -13.61 9.82 -6.69
C THR A 123 -14.87 9.19 -7.29
N TRP A 124 -15.76 8.64 -6.46
CA TRP A 124 -17.05 8.09 -6.87
C TRP A 124 -18.17 9.12 -6.71
N GLY A 125 -19.18 9.06 -7.58
CA GLY A 125 -20.36 9.93 -7.56
C GLY A 125 -21.01 10.03 -8.94
N GLY A 126 -21.88 11.02 -9.15
CA GLY A 126 -22.43 11.33 -10.46
C GLY A 126 -21.40 11.83 -11.48
N PRO A 127 -21.74 11.86 -12.79
CA PRO A 127 -20.80 12.23 -13.86
C PRO A 127 -20.19 13.63 -13.71
N GLU A 128 -20.94 14.57 -13.13
CA GLU A 128 -20.46 15.94 -12.89
C GLU A 128 -19.44 15.98 -11.74
N TRP A 129 -19.63 15.17 -10.70
CA TRP A 129 -18.64 14.99 -9.64
C TRP A 129 -17.38 14.27 -10.12
N GLU A 130 -17.48 13.25 -10.98
CA GLU A 130 -16.31 12.57 -11.54
C GLU A 130 -15.39 13.53 -12.30
N LYS A 131 -15.96 14.45 -13.08
CA LYS A 131 -15.20 15.52 -13.75
C LYS A 131 -14.59 16.49 -12.75
N ALA A 132 -15.39 16.98 -11.80
CA ALA A 132 -14.93 17.94 -10.78
C ALA A 132 -13.82 17.35 -9.90
N SER A 133 -13.97 16.10 -9.46
CA SER A 133 -13.00 15.38 -8.64
C SER A 133 -11.70 15.13 -9.40
N SER A 134 -11.74 14.86 -10.71
CA SER A 134 -10.55 14.79 -11.56
C SER A 134 -9.80 16.12 -11.60
N GLN A 135 -10.50 17.25 -11.73
CA GLN A 135 -9.88 18.58 -11.66
C GLN A 135 -9.31 18.89 -10.25
N LEU A 136 -10.06 18.54 -9.20
CA LEU A 136 -9.62 18.71 -7.81
C LEU A 136 -8.38 17.87 -7.51
N LEU A 137 -8.29 16.65 -8.01
CA LEU A 137 -7.15 15.75 -7.82
C LEU A 137 -5.86 16.38 -8.36
N GLU A 138 -5.91 16.96 -9.56
CA GLU A 138 -4.79 17.70 -10.13
C GLU A 138 -4.43 18.94 -9.32
N ALA A 139 -5.44 19.69 -8.87
CA ALA A 139 -5.21 20.88 -8.07
C ALA A 139 -4.63 20.56 -6.68
N LEU A 140 -5.01 19.45 -6.07
CA LEU A 140 -4.54 18.98 -4.76
C LEU A 140 -3.05 18.59 -4.76
N ARG A 141 -2.38 18.50 -5.92
CA ARG A 141 -0.92 18.41 -5.99
C ARG A 141 -0.24 19.55 -5.21
N GLY A 142 -0.79 20.76 -5.29
CA GLY A 142 -0.29 21.95 -4.59
C GLY A 142 -0.70 22.07 -3.12
N PHE A 143 -1.56 21.18 -2.61
CA PHE A 143 -2.07 21.28 -1.23
C PHE A 143 -0.97 21.01 -0.19
N ARG A 144 -0.84 21.87 0.83
CA ARG A 144 0.28 21.78 1.81
C ARG A 144 -0.01 20.88 3.02
N GLY A 145 -1.16 20.19 3.05
CA GLY A 145 -1.47 19.15 4.02
C GLY A 145 -1.36 17.75 3.43
N ALA A 146 -1.86 16.75 4.15
CA ALA A 146 -1.99 15.40 3.67
C ALA A 146 -3.18 15.28 2.71
N VAL A 147 -3.08 14.40 1.71
CA VAL A 147 -4.19 14.05 0.81
C VAL A 147 -4.40 12.54 0.87
N VAL A 148 -5.65 12.14 1.04
CA VAL A 148 -6.12 10.77 0.92
C VAL A 148 -7.12 10.75 -0.25
N VAL A 149 -6.88 9.93 -1.26
CA VAL A 149 -7.78 9.77 -2.40
C VAL A 149 -8.52 8.46 -2.22
N ALA A 150 -9.81 8.53 -1.91
CA ALA A 150 -10.66 7.36 -1.77
C ALA A 150 -11.22 7.00 -3.15
N ALA A 151 -10.92 5.79 -3.61
CA ALA A 151 -11.33 5.30 -4.92
C ALA A 151 -11.68 3.80 -4.84
N GLU A 152 -12.57 3.32 -5.73
CA GLU A 152 -12.90 1.89 -5.80
C GLU A 152 -11.71 1.08 -6.31
N GLU A 153 -11.08 1.57 -7.37
CA GLU A 153 -9.96 0.94 -8.05
C GLU A 153 -8.78 1.91 -8.21
N GLU A 154 -7.64 1.35 -8.62
CA GLU A 154 -6.44 2.12 -8.92
C GLU A 154 -6.45 2.56 -10.40
N ASP A 155 -6.39 3.87 -10.64
CA ASP A 155 -6.20 4.45 -11.96
C ASP A 155 -4.89 5.25 -12.07
N GLU A 156 -4.55 5.69 -13.29
CA GLU A 156 -3.32 6.45 -13.55
C GLU A 156 -3.28 7.81 -12.83
N SER A 157 -4.43 8.47 -12.67
CA SER A 157 -4.53 9.74 -11.96
C SER A 157 -4.20 9.55 -10.47
N VAL A 158 -4.77 8.53 -9.83
CA VAL A 158 -4.49 8.16 -8.44
C VAL A 158 -3.02 7.75 -8.28
N LYS A 159 -2.48 6.91 -9.16
CA LYS A 159 -1.05 6.52 -9.18
C LYS A 159 -0.12 7.72 -9.26
N SER A 160 -0.46 8.69 -10.11
CA SER A 160 0.38 9.87 -10.36
C SER A 160 0.44 10.83 -9.17
N LEU A 161 -0.56 10.80 -8.27
CA LEU A 161 -0.59 11.63 -7.07
C LEU A 161 -0.12 10.87 -5.81
N CYS A 162 -0.49 9.59 -5.69
CA CYS A 162 -0.34 8.81 -4.46
C CYS A 162 0.81 7.80 -4.59
N PRO A 163 1.96 8.00 -3.93
CA PRO A 163 3.04 7.02 -3.89
C PRO A 163 2.73 5.81 -2.99
N VAL A 164 1.72 5.90 -2.11
CA VAL A 164 1.31 4.82 -1.20
C VAL A 164 -0.19 4.63 -1.21
N CYS A 165 -0.65 3.46 -0.81
CA CYS A 165 -2.06 3.15 -0.66
C CYS A 165 -2.36 2.34 0.59
N TRP A 166 -3.62 2.40 1.00
CA TRP A 166 -4.25 1.53 1.97
C TRP A 166 -5.09 0.51 1.24
N ARG A 167 -4.77 -0.77 1.43
CA ARG A 167 -5.49 -1.90 0.83
C ARG A 167 -5.72 -2.96 1.87
N ASN A 168 -6.76 -3.76 1.65
CA ASN A 168 -6.95 -4.98 2.38
C ASN A 168 -6.77 -6.22 1.51
N ALA A 169 -6.27 -7.28 2.12
CA ALA A 169 -6.47 -8.63 1.64
C ALA A 169 -6.49 -9.58 2.84
N ALA A 170 -7.16 -10.72 2.71
CA ALA A 170 -7.06 -11.78 3.71
C ALA A 170 -7.47 -11.37 5.15
N GLY A 171 -8.37 -10.39 5.32
CA GLY A 171 -8.72 -9.90 6.66
C GLY A 171 -7.78 -8.86 7.24
N TRP A 172 -6.73 -8.46 6.52
CA TRP A 172 -5.74 -7.49 6.98
C TRP A 172 -5.82 -6.22 6.14
N LEU A 173 -5.76 -5.07 6.79
CA LEU A 173 -5.64 -3.74 6.20
C LEU A 173 -4.26 -3.18 6.54
N TRP A 174 -3.53 -2.69 5.54
CA TRP A 174 -2.21 -2.12 5.75
C TRP A 174 -1.89 -1.03 4.72
N GLN A 175 -0.78 -0.33 4.96
CA GLN A 175 -0.21 0.62 4.02
C GLN A 175 0.94 0.02 3.21
N GLU A 176 0.97 0.24 1.91
CA GLU A 176 2.02 -0.19 0.99
C GLU A 176 2.26 0.83 -0.12
N PRO A 177 3.41 0.84 -0.80
CA PRO A 177 3.61 1.71 -1.96
C PRO A 177 2.63 1.34 -3.09
N LEU A 178 2.03 2.36 -3.71
CA LEU A 178 1.04 2.20 -4.77
C LEU A 178 1.73 1.80 -6.08
N LYS A 179 2.71 2.61 -6.48
CA LYS A 179 3.63 2.26 -7.55
C LYS A 179 4.76 1.41 -6.98
N GLN A 180 4.63 0.10 -7.10
CA GLN A 180 5.76 -0.80 -7.02
C GLN A 180 5.96 -1.37 -8.42
N ASP A 181 6.96 -0.87 -9.12
CA ASP A 181 7.52 -1.53 -10.29
C ASP A 181 8.31 -2.77 -9.79
N LEU A 182 7.64 -3.62 -9.00
CA LEU A 182 8.19 -4.84 -8.46
C LEU A 182 7.44 -6.01 -9.09
N MET A 183 8.21 -6.95 -9.60
CA MET A 183 7.70 -8.19 -10.16
C MET A 183 8.33 -9.36 -9.43
N VAL A 184 7.53 -10.39 -9.14
CA VAL A 184 8.06 -11.66 -8.67
C VAL A 184 8.19 -12.60 -9.85
N LEU A 185 9.42 -12.94 -10.21
CA LEU A 185 9.73 -14.01 -11.14
C LEU A 185 9.59 -15.33 -10.39
N ASP A 186 8.59 -16.11 -10.75
CA ASP A 186 8.13 -17.27 -9.99
C ASP A 186 8.61 -18.58 -10.61
N ASP A 187 8.82 -19.60 -9.75
CA ASP A 187 9.24 -20.95 -10.14
C ASP A 187 10.45 -21.00 -11.07
N ILE A 188 11.52 -20.30 -10.66
CA ILE A 188 12.74 -20.16 -11.45
C ILE A 188 13.58 -21.43 -11.36
N LYS A 189 13.83 -22.02 -12.54
CA LYS A 189 14.73 -23.14 -12.76
C LYS A 189 15.98 -22.67 -13.48
N GLU A 190 17.15 -23.13 -13.05
CA GLU A 190 18.42 -22.65 -13.58
C GLU A 190 18.65 -23.11 -15.03
N GLU A 191 18.21 -24.32 -15.35
CA GLU A 191 18.31 -24.93 -16.68
C GLU A 191 17.52 -24.17 -17.75
N ASP A 192 16.41 -23.53 -17.37
CA ASP A 192 15.49 -22.82 -18.26
C ASP A 192 15.72 -21.29 -18.25
N ALA A 193 16.64 -20.80 -17.40
CA ALA A 193 16.88 -19.38 -17.22
C ALA A 193 17.61 -18.76 -18.42
N ASP A 194 17.18 -17.57 -18.84
CA ASP A 194 17.93 -16.74 -19.77
C ASP A 194 19.17 -16.11 -19.10
N GLU A 195 20.01 -15.43 -19.87
CA GLU A 195 21.25 -14.82 -19.36
C GLU A 195 20.99 -13.72 -18.31
N GLU A 196 19.86 -13.01 -18.41
CA GLU A 196 19.46 -11.99 -17.42
C GLU A 196 19.13 -12.67 -16.08
N VAL A 197 18.31 -13.72 -16.08
CA VAL A 197 17.92 -14.49 -14.89
C VAL A 197 19.12 -15.24 -14.31
N LYS A 198 20.01 -15.82 -15.15
CA LYS A 198 21.25 -16.47 -14.67
C LYS A 198 22.15 -15.50 -13.92
N ALA A 199 22.28 -14.25 -14.38
CA ALA A 199 23.01 -13.22 -13.65
C ALA A 199 22.38 -12.96 -12.26
N MET A 200 21.05 -12.92 -12.18
CA MET A 200 20.34 -12.78 -10.89
C MET A 200 20.53 -14.00 -9.99
N LEU A 201 20.52 -15.22 -10.54
CA LEU A 201 20.82 -16.44 -9.78
C LEU A 201 22.23 -16.40 -9.19
N GLN A 202 23.20 -15.82 -9.90
CA GLN A 202 24.53 -15.58 -9.34
C GLN A 202 24.52 -14.56 -8.19
N GLU A 203 23.69 -13.51 -8.25
CA GLU A 203 23.46 -12.61 -7.11
C GLU A 203 22.81 -13.35 -5.93
N VAL A 204 21.86 -14.27 -6.17
CA VAL A 204 21.25 -15.11 -5.12
C VAL A 204 22.30 -15.96 -4.42
N ARG A 205 23.20 -16.60 -5.17
CA ARG A 205 24.30 -17.41 -4.62
C ARG A 205 25.19 -16.59 -3.71
N THR A 206 25.59 -15.42 -4.18
CA THR A 206 26.44 -14.47 -3.44
C THR A 206 25.73 -14.01 -2.17
N LEU A 207 24.48 -13.53 -2.29
CA LEU A 207 23.68 -13.07 -1.16
C LEU A 207 23.47 -14.18 -0.12
N SER A 208 23.19 -15.39 -0.56
CA SER A 208 22.92 -16.53 0.31
C SER A 208 24.16 -17.00 1.07
N LYS A 209 25.29 -17.18 0.36
CA LYS A 209 26.54 -17.67 0.95
C LYS A 209 27.16 -16.64 1.88
N GLU A 210 27.25 -15.40 1.43
CA GLU A 210 28.08 -14.39 2.11
C GLU A 210 27.32 -13.61 3.17
N ALA A 211 26.02 -13.35 3.00
CA ALA A 211 25.30 -12.40 3.83
C ALA A 211 24.31 -13.01 4.84
N PHE A 212 23.82 -14.24 4.63
CA PHE A 212 22.70 -14.77 5.42
C PHE A 212 22.85 -16.23 5.88
N PHE A 213 23.14 -17.17 4.98
CA PHE A 213 22.95 -18.60 5.26
C PHE A 213 24.24 -19.42 5.25
N GLY A 214 25.35 -18.89 4.71
CA GLY A 214 26.61 -19.64 4.61
C GLY A 214 26.58 -20.78 3.57
N GLU A 215 25.54 -20.85 2.74
CA GLU A 215 25.34 -21.92 1.76
C GLU A 215 24.66 -21.41 0.48
N ASP A 216 24.70 -22.21 -0.58
CA ASP A 216 24.08 -21.92 -1.88
C ASP A 216 22.57 -22.17 -1.84
N SER A 217 21.73 -21.12 -1.84
CA SER A 217 20.27 -21.28 -1.89
C SER A 217 19.74 -21.82 -3.20
N VAL A 218 20.43 -21.60 -4.32
CA VAL A 218 19.98 -22.13 -5.63
C VAL A 218 20.18 -23.64 -5.64
N GLN A 219 21.38 -24.10 -5.29
CA GLN A 219 21.66 -25.54 -5.19
C GLN A 219 20.78 -26.21 -4.13
N LYS A 220 20.62 -25.59 -2.95
CA LYS A 220 19.79 -26.19 -1.89
C LYS A 220 18.33 -26.33 -2.31
N ALA A 221 17.80 -25.35 -3.04
CA ALA A 221 16.44 -25.42 -3.52
C ALA A 221 16.27 -26.61 -4.47
N ALA A 222 17.20 -26.81 -5.42
CA ALA A 222 17.21 -27.98 -6.29
C ALA A 222 17.32 -29.30 -5.48
N ASP A 223 18.28 -29.39 -4.55
CA ASP A 223 18.54 -30.62 -3.77
C ASP A 223 17.33 -31.02 -2.90
N ARG A 224 16.57 -30.04 -2.42
CA ARG A 224 15.44 -30.27 -1.49
C ARG A 224 14.07 -30.19 -2.16
N GLY A 225 14.02 -29.97 -3.47
CA GLY A 225 12.76 -29.75 -4.19
C GLY A 225 12.00 -28.52 -3.68
N TRP A 226 12.71 -27.46 -3.29
CA TRP A 226 12.08 -26.17 -3.01
C TRP A 226 11.92 -25.38 -4.29
N THR A 227 10.85 -24.60 -4.36
CA THR A 227 10.67 -23.60 -5.41
C THR A 227 11.43 -22.32 -5.05
N LEU A 228 12.17 -21.77 -6.02
CA LEU A 228 12.84 -20.48 -5.91
C LEU A 228 12.07 -19.42 -6.70
N SER A 229 11.78 -18.29 -6.07
CA SER A 229 11.23 -17.11 -6.74
C SER A 229 12.08 -15.88 -6.43
N LEU A 230 12.21 -14.98 -7.42
CA LEU A 230 13.03 -13.77 -7.35
C LEU A 230 12.14 -12.54 -7.32
N LEU A 231 12.48 -11.56 -6.50
CA LEU A 231 11.88 -10.23 -6.55
C LEU A 231 12.79 -9.33 -7.39
N VAL A 232 12.22 -8.72 -8.42
CA VAL A 232 12.92 -7.80 -9.31
C VAL A 232 12.22 -6.46 -9.34
N ASP A 233 13.02 -5.41 -9.45
CA ASP A 233 12.57 -4.03 -9.67
C ASP A 233 12.66 -3.74 -11.17
N THR A 234 11.53 -3.34 -11.75
CA THR A 234 11.31 -3.10 -13.18
C THR A 234 11.24 -1.61 -13.51
N GLU A 235 11.55 -0.72 -12.56
CA GLU A 235 11.57 0.73 -12.82
C GLU A 235 12.71 1.13 -13.77
N SER A 236 13.82 0.39 -13.75
CA SER A 236 14.97 0.61 -14.63
C SER A 236 14.85 -0.11 -15.97
N GLU A 237 15.57 0.39 -16.99
CA GLU A 237 15.67 -0.26 -18.32
C GLU A 237 16.08 -1.73 -18.24
N SER A 238 16.88 -2.10 -17.22
CA SER A 238 17.20 -3.48 -16.87
C SER A 238 16.52 -3.88 -15.57
N LYS A 239 16.05 -5.13 -15.48
CA LYS A 239 15.45 -5.64 -14.23
C LYS A 239 16.52 -5.73 -13.16
N LYS A 240 16.25 -5.16 -11.99
CA LYS A 240 17.21 -5.15 -10.88
C LYS A 240 16.81 -6.14 -9.80
N PHE A 241 17.69 -7.10 -9.51
CA PHE A 241 17.49 -8.06 -8.44
C PHE A 241 17.36 -7.37 -7.07
N CYS A 242 16.30 -7.73 -6.34
CA CYS A 242 15.94 -7.15 -5.04
C CYS A 242 15.95 -8.16 -3.90
N GLY A 243 15.75 -9.44 -4.17
CA GLY A 243 15.74 -10.49 -3.16
C GLY A 243 15.20 -11.79 -3.69
N PHE A 244 15.20 -12.83 -2.87
CA PHE A 244 14.65 -14.14 -3.22
C PHE A 244 13.86 -14.76 -2.07
N ILE A 245 13.00 -15.70 -2.44
CA ILE A 245 12.29 -16.59 -1.53
C ILE A 245 12.42 -18.03 -2.01
N CYS A 246 12.77 -18.94 -1.10
CA CYS A 246 12.68 -20.39 -1.32
C CYS A 246 11.53 -20.92 -0.47
N TYR A 247 10.64 -21.69 -1.07
CA TYR A 247 9.50 -22.26 -0.35
C TYR A 247 9.13 -23.64 -0.89
N HIS A 248 8.28 -24.36 -0.15
CA HIS A 248 7.66 -25.59 -0.64
C HIS A 248 6.25 -25.74 -0.06
N LEU A 249 5.41 -26.49 -0.77
CA LEU A 249 4.07 -26.86 -0.30
C LEU A 249 4.13 -28.23 0.36
N SER A 250 3.77 -28.31 1.64
CA SER A 250 3.66 -29.59 2.34
C SER A 250 2.33 -30.25 1.98
N THR A 251 2.38 -31.35 1.23
CA THR A 251 1.17 -32.14 0.90
C THR A 251 0.57 -32.84 2.11
N LYS A 252 1.36 -33.02 3.18
CA LYS A 252 0.91 -33.71 4.42
C LYS A 252 0.11 -32.79 5.33
N SER A 253 0.53 -31.53 5.46
CA SER A 253 -0.12 -30.54 6.32
C SER A 253 -0.97 -29.51 5.54
N SER A 254 -0.89 -29.52 4.21
CA SER A 254 -1.49 -28.50 3.34
C SER A 254 -1.03 -27.09 3.72
N GLU A 255 0.25 -26.95 4.06
CA GLU A 255 0.87 -25.69 4.53
C GLU A 255 1.88 -25.16 3.50
N PHE A 256 2.00 -23.83 3.43
CA PHE A 256 3.03 -23.14 2.66
C PHE A 256 4.23 -22.85 3.55
N HIS A 257 5.35 -23.54 3.34
CA HIS A 257 6.56 -23.38 4.14
C HIS A 257 7.57 -22.48 3.42
N VAL A 258 7.85 -21.32 4.01
CA VAL A 258 8.96 -20.47 3.59
C VAL A 258 10.25 -21.01 4.18
N ALA A 259 11.09 -21.63 3.36
CA ALA A 259 12.37 -22.18 3.80
C ALA A 259 13.44 -21.10 3.95
N ARG A 260 13.48 -20.14 3.02
CA ARG A 260 14.43 -19.03 3.04
C ARG A 260 13.81 -17.78 2.44
N ILE A 261 14.20 -16.63 2.97
CA ILE A 261 13.86 -15.33 2.40
C ILE A 261 15.02 -14.37 2.67
N ALA A 262 15.43 -13.63 1.65
CA ALA A 262 16.48 -12.63 1.80
C ALA A 262 16.27 -11.45 0.84
N VAL A 263 16.66 -10.27 1.30
CA VAL A 263 16.61 -9.01 0.54
C VAL A 263 18.01 -8.42 0.48
N VAL A 264 18.43 -7.98 -0.72
CA VAL A 264 19.75 -7.37 -0.93
C VAL A 264 19.92 -6.14 -0.04
N ALA A 265 21.14 -5.90 0.46
CA ALA A 265 21.39 -4.86 1.46
C ALA A 265 20.89 -3.46 1.03
N ARG A 266 21.13 -3.09 -0.23
CA ARG A 266 20.68 -1.82 -0.87
C ARG A 266 19.16 -1.61 -0.86
N SER A 267 18.41 -2.67 -0.64
CA SER A 267 16.94 -2.72 -0.73
C SER A 267 16.25 -2.97 0.61
N ARG A 268 17.01 -3.16 1.69
CA ARG A 268 16.44 -3.36 3.04
C ARG A 268 15.74 -2.09 3.53
N GLY A 269 14.72 -2.26 4.38
CA GLY A 269 13.89 -1.15 4.87
C GLY A 269 12.86 -0.61 3.87
N ARG A 270 12.87 -1.08 2.61
CA ARG A 270 11.89 -0.68 1.58
C ARG A 270 10.60 -1.51 1.57
N GLY A 271 10.44 -2.45 2.50
CA GLY A 271 9.26 -3.31 2.60
C GLY A 271 9.27 -4.53 1.67
N TYR A 272 10.37 -4.88 1.02
CA TYR A 272 10.42 -6.02 0.08
C TYR A 272 10.18 -7.38 0.74
N GLY A 273 10.58 -7.56 2.01
CA GLY A 273 10.20 -8.76 2.77
C GLY A 273 8.69 -8.86 2.97
N LYS A 274 8.02 -7.72 3.23
CA LYS A 274 6.55 -7.64 3.30
C LYS A 274 5.93 -7.97 1.94
N HIS A 275 6.50 -7.48 0.84
CA HIS A 275 6.05 -7.78 -0.51
C HIS A 275 6.09 -9.29 -0.80
N PHE A 276 7.18 -9.98 -0.45
CA PHE A 276 7.24 -11.44 -0.55
C PHE A 276 6.14 -12.12 0.25
N MET A 277 5.90 -11.73 1.50
CA MET A 277 4.85 -12.34 2.32
C MET A 277 3.45 -12.10 1.73
N GLN A 278 3.19 -10.91 1.19
CA GLN A 278 1.93 -10.60 0.51
C GLN A 278 1.76 -11.42 -0.77
N TRP A 279 2.82 -11.54 -1.56
CA TRP A 279 2.86 -12.39 -2.74
C TRP A 279 2.59 -13.86 -2.36
N THR A 280 3.23 -14.37 -1.32
CA THR A 280 3.00 -15.72 -0.78
C THR A 280 1.53 -15.91 -0.37
N LEU A 281 0.95 -14.95 0.35
CA LEU A 281 -0.47 -15.00 0.75
C LEU A 281 -1.40 -15.03 -0.46
N LYS A 282 -1.15 -14.19 -1.47
CA LYS A 282 -1.91 -14.18 -2.73
C LYS A 282 -1.77 -15.52 -3.45
N LYS A 283 -0.56 -16.06 -3.54
CA LYS A 283 -0.29 -17.37 -4.15
C LYS A 283 -1.05 -18.49 -3.43
N CYS A 284 -1.03 -18.51 -2.09
CA CYS A 284 -1.79 -19.47 -1.29
C CYS A 284 -3.30 -19.37 -1.53
N ALA A 285 -3.83 -18.15 -1.71
CA ALA A 285 -5.24 -17.92 -1.99
C ALA A 285 -5.72 -18.53 -3.32
N LEU A 286 -4.81 -18.66 -4.28
CA LEU A 286 -5.10 -19.21 -5.62
C LEU A 286 -4.94 -20.74 -5.69
N LEU A 287 -4.30 -21.36 -4.69
CA LEU A 287 -4.12 -22.81 -4.65
C LEU A 287 -5.42 -23.51 -4.23
N PRO A 288 -5.74 -24.70 -4.80
CA PRO A 288 -6.83 -25.52 -4.32
C PRO A 288 -6.70 -25.80 -2.82
N ARG A 289 -7.83 -25.81 -2.08
CA ARG A 289 -7.83 -26.08 -0.63
C ARG A 289 -7.20 -27.43 -0.25
N THR A 290 -7.21 -28.39 -1.16
CA THR A 290 -6.54 -29.69 -1.00
C THR A 290 -5.02 -29.58 -0.96
N GLN A 291 -4.46 -28.52 -1.55
CA GLN A 291 -3.02 -28.24 -1.59
C GLN A 291 -2.60 -27.24 -0.52
N CYS A 292 -3.46 -26.27 -0.19
CA CYS A 292 -3.20 -25.27 0.82
C CYS A 292 -4.45 -25.01 1.68
N ALA A 293 -4.50 -25.60 2.88
CA ALA A 293 -5.45 -25.22 3.91
C ALA A 293 -4.85 -24.00 4.60
N TRP A 294 -5.57 -22.89 4.66
CA TRP A 294 -5.06 -21.60 5.12
C TRP A 294 -4.53 -21.61 6.57
N ASN A 295 -3.27 -22.02 6.73
CA ASN A 295 -2.47 -21.97 7.94
C ASN A 295 -1.07 -21.51 7.52
N LEU A 296 -0.77 -20.22 7.62
CA LEU A 296 0.60 -19.75 7.42
C LEU A 296 1.41 -20.10 8.68
N ALA A 297 2.21 -21.16 8.61
CA ALA A 297 3.22 -21.47 9.61
C ALA A 297 4.57 -20.95 9.13
N CYS A 298 5.08 -19.88 9.75
CA CYS A 298 6.49 -19.51 9.61
C CYS A 298 7.30 -20.37 10.60
N THR A 299 8.11 -21.30 10.10
CA THR A 299 9.01 -22.16 10.89
C THR A 299 10.43 -21.62 10.90
#